data_AF-A0A815VTT9-F1
#
_entry.id   AF-A0A815VTT9-F1
#
_cell.length_a   1.000
_cell.length_b   1.000
_cell.length_c   1.000
_cell.angle_alpha   90.00
_cell.angle_beta   90.00
_cell.angle_gamma   90.00
#
_symmetry.space_group_name_H-M   'P 1'
#
loop_
_entity.id
_entity.type
_entity.pdbx_description
1 polymer ?
#
loop_
_entity_poly.entity_id
_entity_poly.type
_entity_poly.pdbx_seq_one_letter_code
_entity_poly.pdbx_strand_id
1 'polypeptide(L)'
;MFPQHPPASTSSSSMYPNPNQQQFGFNSMAGAPASTSSSSMYPNPNQQQQGNYLTSSEERMVKFRQIVGQYEINQDFAMRLRNLEGFEVVFICDDSGSMGTAIGNITSAFDRRPTRWDELKQTVS
;
A
#
# COMPACT_ATOMS: atom_id res chain seq x y z
N MET A 1 -39.32 -36.92 16.00
CA MET A 1 -38.57 -37.81 16.93
C MET A 1 -37.15 -37.27 16.97
N PHE A 2 -36.76 -36.65 18.10
CA PHE A 2 -35.47 -35.97 18.34
C PHE A 2 -34.32 -36.99 18.57
N PRO A 3 -33.04 -36.57 18.61
CA PRO A 3 -32.49 -35.98 19.85
C PRO A 3 -31.84 -34.60 19.66
N GLN A 4 -31.99 -33.77 20.70
CA GLN A 4 -31.25 -32.54 20.97
C GLN A 4 -30.00 -32.82 21.81
N HIS A 5 -28.98 -31.97 21.74
CA HIS A 5 -27.95 -31.78 22.80
C HIS A 5 -27.30 -30.37 22.70
N PRO A 6 -26.68 -29.83 23.78
CA PRO A 6 -26.85 -28.46 24.28
C PRO A 6 -25.66 -27.51 24.01
N PRO A 7 -25.76 -26.22 24.41
CA PRO A 7 -24.72 -25.20 24.20
C PRO A 7 -23.66 -25.18 25.32
N ALA A 8 -22.45 -24.69 25.01
CA ALA A 8 -21.42 -24.38 26.00
C ALA A 8 -21.13 -22.87 26.01
N SER A 9 -21.37 -22.26 27.17
CA SER A 9 -20.94 -20.94 27.57
C SER A 9 -19.77 -21.09 28.55
N THR A 10 -18.71 -20.29 28.38
CA THR A 10 -17.75 -20.01 29.45
C THR A 10 -17.31 -18.55 29.37
N SER A 11 -17.78 -17.80 30.36
CA SER A 11 -17.29 -16.51 30.81
C SER A 11 -16.03 -16.68 31.67
N SER A 12 -15.38 -15.56 31.99
CA SER A 12 -14.46 -15.28 33.13
C SER A 12 -12.98 -15.15 32.71
N SER A 13 -12.37 -13.97 32.72
CA SER A 13 -12.03 -13.07 33.86
C SER A 13 -10.63 -13.36 34.42
N SER A 14 -9.96 -12.30 34.89
CA SER A 14 -8.69 -12.28 35.66
C SER A 14 -7.41 -12.19 34.80
N MET A 15 -6.35 -11.43 35.12
CA MET A 15 -5.99 -10.44 36.16
C MET A 15 -4.68 -9.81 35.64
N TYR A 16 -4.46 -8.52 35.89
CA TYR A 16 -3.18 -7.82 35.64
C TYR A 16 -2.00 -8.43 36.43
N PRO A 17 -0.72 -8.10 36.10
CA PRO A 17 -0.14 -6.85 36.63
C PRO A 17 0.62 -5.98 35.61
N ASN A 18 0.55 -4.68 35.88
CA ASN A 18 1.38 -3.59 35.39
C ASN A 18 2.64 -3.45 36.27
N PRO A 19 3.85 -3.36 35.69
CA PRO A 19 5.02 -2.87 36.41
C PRO A 19 5.64 -1.65 35.71
N ASN A 20 5.02 -0.49 35.90
CA ASN A 20 5.65 0.80 35.66
C ASN A 20 6.55 1.12 36.87
N GLN A 21 7.78 0.61 36.92
CA GLN A 21 8.82 1.09 37.85
C GLN A 21 10.23 0.88 37.29
N GLN A 22 10.91 1.99 37.00
CA GLN A 22 12.36 2.28 37.14
C GLN A 22 12.75 3.33 36.08
N GLN A 23 13.57 4.35 36.29
CA GLN A 23 14.09 5.08 37.45
C GLN A 23 14.84 6.29 36.82
N PHE A 24 14.91 7.42 37.51
CA PHE A 24 15.47 8.67 37.02
C PHE A 24 16.97 8.61 36.65
N GLY A 25 17.38 9.41 35.66
CA GLY A 25 18.77 9.72 35.38
C GLY A 25 18.94 10.94 34.49
N PHE A 26 19.08 12.12 35.10
CA PHE A 26 19.59 13.33 34.44
C PHE A 26 21.08 13.16 34.18
N ASN A 27 21.56 13.51 32.98
CA ASN A 27 22.94 13.92 32.79
C ASN A 27 23.02 15.11 31.82
N SER A 28 23.72 16.13 32.27
CA SER A 28 24.03 17.39 31.60
C SER A 28 25.49 17.36 31.07
N MET A 29 25.82 18.36 30.25
CA MET A 29 27.15 18.82 29.81
C MET A 29 27.73 18.28 28.49
N ALA A 30 27.52 19.10 27.44
CA ALA A 30 28.53 19.81 26.64
C ALA A 30 29.84 19.10 26.21
N GLY A 31 30.07 19.09 24.89
CA GLY A 31 31.41 18.92 24.28
C GLY A 31 31.35 18.42 22.83
N ALA A 32 31.65 19.29 21.86
CA ALA A 32 31.97 18.95 20.46
C ALA A 32 33.51 19.05 20.26
N PRO A 33 34.13 18.76 19.08
CA PRO A 33 33.69 18.04 17.87
C PRO A 33 34.71 16.99 17.31
N ALA A 34 34.29 16.30 16.25
CA ALA A 34 35.07 15.73 15.14
C ALA A 34 35.93 14.46 15.34
N SER A 35 35.44 13.35 14.76
CA SER A 35 36.30 12.44 14.01
C SER A 35 35.66 12.15 12.64
N THR A 36 36.31 12.69 11.62
CA THR A 36 35.98 12.57 10.21
C THR A 36 36.15 11.12 9.77
N SER A 37 35.06 10.37 9.78
CA SER A 37 34.97 9.11 9.04
C SER A 37 34.42 9.46 7.67
N SER A 38 35.27 9.43 6.65
CA SER A 38 34.91 9.58 5.24
C SER A 38 33.90 8.49 4.86
N SER A 39 32.61 8.79 5.05
CA SER A 39 31.50 7.95 4.68
C SER A 39 31.18 8.19 3.20
N SER A 40 31.37 7.13 2.41
CA SER A 40 31.22 7.06 0.97
C SER A 40 29.98 7.80 0.45
N MET A 41 30.22 8.74 -0.46
CA MET A 41 29.25 9.66 -1.08
C MET A 41 28.40 9.00 -2.19
N TYR A 42 28.38 7.68 -2.27
CA TYR A 42 27.53 6.97 -3.21
C TYR A 42 26.21 6.59 -2.52
N PRO A 43 25.06 7.04 -3.05
CA PRO A 43 23.78 6.54 -2.57
C PRO A 43 23.73 5.03 -2.86
N ASN A 44 23.54 4.24 -1.81
CA ASN A 44 23.34 2.80 -1.93
C ASN A 44 21.99 2.55 -2.63
N PRO A 45 21.96 2.00 -3.87
CA PRO A 45 20.71 1.73 -4.59
C PRO A 45 19.87 0.61 -3.95
N ASN A 46 20.41 -0.11 -2.97
CA ASN A 46 19.70 -1.14 -2.20
C ASN A 46 19.08 -0.64 -0.90
N GLN A 47 19.05 0.68 -0.64
CA GLN A 47 18.09 1.23 0.32
C GLN A 47 16.75 1.42 -0.38
N GLN A 48 16.15 0.31 -0.79
CA GLN A 48 14.70 0.26 -0.91
C GLN A 48 14.17 0.66 0.45
N GLN A 49 13.55 1.83 0.49
CA GLN A 49 12.86 2.35 1.65
C GLN A 49 11.85 1.28 2.05
N GLN A 50 12.16 0.49 3.07
CA GLN A 50 11.20 -0.38 3.72
C GLN A 50 10.16 0.56 4.34
N GLY A 51 9.12 0.85 3.56
CA GLY A 51 7.99 1.64 3.99
C GLY A 51 7.44 0.99 5.25
N ASN A 52 7.54 1.69 6.36
CA ASN A 52 7.13 1.22 7.67
C ASN A 52 5.59 1.22 7.74
N TYR A 53 4.93 0.28 7.08
CA TYR A 53 3.46 0.16 7.01
C TYR A 53 2.87 -0.50 8.28
N LEU A 54 3.28 -0.06 9.46
CA LEU A 54 2.64 -0.46 10.71
C LEU A 54 1.46 0.46 11.03
N THR A 55 0.57 0.69 10.06
CA THR A 55 -0.74 1.27 10.41
C THR A 55 -1.49 0.24 11.23
N SER A 56 -1.97 0.66 12.40
CA SER A 56 -2.64 -0.26 13.31
C SER A 56 -3.85 -0.88 12.60
N SER A 57 -4.23 -2.10 12.98
CA SER A 57 -5.40 -2.77 12.39
C SER A 57 -6.67 -1.91 12.46
N GLU A 58 -6.74 -1.06 13.48
CA GLU A 58 -7.85 -0.14 13.72
C GLU A 58 -7.84 1.04 12.73
N GLU A 59 -6.69 1.66 12.49
CA GLU A 59 -6.54 2.73 11.49
C GLU A 59 -6.91 2.26 10.08
N ARG A 60 -6.49 1.04 9.71
CA ARG A 60 -6.85 0.44 8.40
C ARG A 60 -8.36 0.25 8.28
N MET A 61 -9.02 -0.20 9.33
CA MET A 61 -10.47 -0.38 9.34
C MET A 61 -11.22 0.97 9.25
N VAL A 62 -10.73 2.02 9.93
CA VAL A 62 -11.29 3.37 9.80
C VAL A 62 -11.20 3.85 8.36
N LYS A 63 -10.02 3.72 7.72
CA LYS A 63 -9.83 4.08 6.30
C LYS A 63 -10.73 3.26 5.38
N PHE A 64 -10.87 1.97 5.63
CA PHE A 64 -11.74 1.11 4.85
C PHE A 64 -13.20 1.59 4.88
N ARG A 65 -13.72 1.93 6.08
CA ARG A 65 -15.08 2.50 6.21
C ARG A 65 -15.23 3.83 5.47
N GLN A 66 -14.21 4.69 5.53
CA GLN A 66 -14.20 5.97 4.82
C GLN A 66 -14.29 5.76 3.31
N ILE A 67 -13.48 4.86 2.75
CA ILE A 67 -13.49 4.53 1.31
C ILE A 67 -14.85 3.99 0.90
N VAL A 68 -15.40 3.03 1.65
CA VAL A 68 -16.72 2.45 1.37
C VAL A 68 -17.81 3.53 1.35
N GLY A 69 -17.82 4.44 2.32
CA GLY A 69 -18.78 5.53 2.37
C GLY A 69 -18.58 6.58 1.27
N GLN A 70 -17.34 6.98 1.02
CA GLN A 70 -17.00 8.03 0.05
C GLN A 70 -17.40 7.65 -1.38
N TYR A 71 -17.22 6.40 -1.75
CA TYR A 71 -17.50 5.90 -3.10
C TYR A 71 -18.85 5.17 -3.18
N GLU A 72 -19.70 5.29 -2.16
CA GLU A 72 -21.03 4.67 -2.08
C GLU A 72 -21.00 3.17 -2.43
N ILE A 73 -19.94 2.49 -1.97
CA ILE A 73 -19.74 1.08 -2.27
C ILE A 73 -20.83 0.27 -1.56
N ASN A 74 -21.58 -0.51 -2.35
CA ASN A 74 -22.59 -1.43 -1.82
C ASN A 74 -21.93 -2.39 -0.79
N GLN A 75 -22.64 -2.62 0.31
CA GLN A 75 -22.28 -3.53 1.39
C GLN A 75 -21.81 -4.92 0.90
N ASP A 76 -22.50 -5.52 -0.07
CA ASP A 76 -22.11 -6.84 -0.60
C ASP A 76 -20.75 -6.80 -1.32
N PHE A 77 -20.43 -5.67 -1.95
CA PHE A 77 -19.12 -5.46 -2.57
C PHE A 77 -18.06 -5.13 -1.52
N ALA A 78 -18.39 -4.33 -0.50
CA ALA A 78 -17.49 -4.05 0.62
C ALA A 78 -17.06 -5.34 1.34
N MET A 79 -17.97 -6.29 1.57
CA MET A 79 -17.63 -7.60 2.14
C MET A 79 -16.62 -8.36 1.27
N ARG A 80 -16.77 -8.32 -0.06
CA ARG A 80 -15.80 -8.93 -0.98
C ARG A 80 -14.46 -8.20 -0.98
N LEU A 81 -14.45 -6.88 -0.93
CA LEU A 81 -13.23 -6.08 -0.82
C LEU A 81 -12.48 -6.36 0.49
N ARG A 82 -13.20 -6.62 1.60
CA ARG A 82 -12.57 -6.93 2.88
C ARG A 82 -11.72 -8.21 2.80
N ASN A 83 -12.10 -9.17 1.95
CA ASN A 83 -11.34 -10.40 1.74
C ASN A 83 -9.96 -10.16 1.11
N LEU A 84 -9.71 -8.97 0.54
CA LEU A 84 -8.40 -8.57 0.01
C LEU A 84 -7.46 -8.02 1.10
N GLU A 85 -7.89 -7.96 2.36
CA GLU A 85 -7.01 -7.56 3.46
C GLU A 85 -5.83 -8.53 3.59
N GLY A 86 -4.61 -7.97 3.74
CA GLY A 86 -3.38 -8.75 3.89
C GLY A 86 -2.75 -9.17 2.56
N PHE A 87 -3.40 -8.93 1.42
CA PHE A 87 -2.77 -9.09 0.11
C PHE A 87 -1.98 -7.84 -0.27
N GLU A 88 -0.82 -8.06 -0.89
CA GLU A 88 -0.09 -7.03 -1.61
C GLU A 88 -0.70 -6.91 -3.02
N VAL A 89 -1.33 -5.77 -3.30
CA VAL A 89 -1.97 -5.51 -4.59
C VAL A 89 -1.04 -4.66 -5.44
N VAL A 90 -0.59 -5.22 -6.57
CA VAL A 90 0.27 -4.53 -7.53
C VAL A 90 -0.56 -4.12 -8.75
N PHE A 91 -0.52 -2.84 -9.10
CA PHE A 91 -1.14 -2.32 -10.32
C PHE A 91 -0.10 -2.24 -11.43
N ILE A 92 -0.32 -2.99 -12.51
CA ILE A 92 0.46 -2.89 -13.74
C ILE A 92 -0.37 -2.09 -14.72
N CYS A 93 -0.01 -0.82 -14.91
CA CYS A 93 -0.65 0.03 -15.90
C CYS A 93 0.03 -0.19 -17.26
N ASP A 94 -0.55 -1.02 -18.10
CA ASP A 94 -0.10 -1.23 -19.48
C ASP A 94 -1.00 -0.45 -20.47
N ASP A 95 -0.41 0.46 -21.22
CA ASP A 95 -1.07 1.24 -22.28
C ASP A 95 -0.72 0.76 -23.69
N SER A 96 0.10 -0.30 -23.81
CA SER A 96 0.65 -0.80 -25.08
C SER A 96 -0.42 -1.13 -26.12
N GLY A 97 -1.57 -1.67 -25.68
CA GLY A 97 -2.71 -1.96 -26.55
C GLY A 97 -3.30 -0.70 -27.20
N SER A 98 -3.36 0.41 -26.47
CA SER A 98 -3.86 1.68 -27.00
C SER A 98 -2.86 2.33 -27.97
N MET A 99 -1.55 2.10 -27.76
CA MET A 99 -0.51 2.69 -28.60
C MET A 99 -0.43 2.07 -30.00
N GLY A 100 -0.91 0.83 -30.17
CA GLY A 100 -1.07 0.17 -31.48
C GLY A 100 -2.28 0.64 -32.28
N THR A 101 -3.15 1.47 -31.70
CA THR A 101 -4.35 1.96 -32.39
C THR A 101 -3.94 2.84 -33.57
N ALA A 102 -4.47 2.51 -34.75
CA ALA A 102 -4.30 3.35 -35.93
C ALA A 102 -4.96 4.71 -35.70
N ILE A 103 -4.25 5.78 -36.03
CA ILE A 103 -4.72 7.15 -35.91
C ILE A 103 -4.85 7.78 -37.30
N GLY A 104 -5.83 8.66 -37.48
CA GLY A 104 -6.04 9.39 -38.73
C GLY A 104 -6.69 8.58 -39.86
N ASN A 105 -6.93 9.28 -40.97
CA ASN A 105 -7.52 8.70 -42.17
C ASN A 105 -6.44 8.14 -43.10
N ILE A 106 -6.71 6.96 -43.65
CA ILE A 106 -5.82 6.27 -44.58
C ILE A 106 -5.82 7.04 -45.90
N THR A 107 -4.66 7.54 -46.32
CA THR A 107 -4.48 8.25 -47.60
C THR A 107 -4.37 7.29 -48.79
N SER A 108 -3.93 6.04 -48.56
CA SER A 108 -3.74 5.01 -49.58
C SER A 108 -3.89 3.61 -48.98
N ALA A 109 -4.50 2.69 -49.72
CA ALA A 109 -4.77 1.32 -49.28
C ALA A 109 -3.50 0.48 -49.04
N PHE A 110 -2.36 0.89 -49.59
CA PHE A 110 -1.09 0.19 -49.49
C PHE A 110 -0.12 0.82 -48.48
N ASP A 111 -0.48 1.98 -47.91
CA ASP A 111 0.39 2.70 -46.99
C ASP A 111 0.31 2.10 -45.58
N ARG A 112 1.41 2.18 -44.85
CA ARG A 112 1.44 1.86 -43.43
C ARG A 112 0.53 2.83 -42.68
N ARG A 113 -0.43 2.30 -41.90
CA ARG A 113 -1.28 3.12 -41.04
C ARG A 113 -0.46 3.69 -39.88
N PRO A 114 -0.43 5.03 -39.68
CA PRO A 114 0.23 5.60 -38.53
C PRO A 114 -0.53 5.17 -37.27
N THR A 115 0.22 4.93 -36.21
CA THR A 115 -0.28 4.54 -34.89
C THR A 115 -0.01 5.64 -33.89
N ARG A 116 -0.67 5.57 -32.73
CA ARG A 116 -0.37 6.47 -31.61
C ARG A 116 1.10 6.42 -31.18
N TRP A 117 1.77 5.27 -31.40
CA TRP A 117 3.22 5.13 -31.19
C TRP A 117 4.06 5.99 -32.14
N ASP A 118 3.60 6.18 -33.38
CA ASP A 118 4.27 7.05 -34.34
C ASP A 118 4.09 8.54 -33.99
N GLU A 119 2.90 8.93 -33.51
CA GLU A 119 2.62 10.29 -33.00
C GLU A 119 3.49 10.63 -31.77
N LEU A 120 3.58 9.70 -30.81
CA LEU A 120 4.39 9.93 -29.61
C LEU A 120 5.86 10.17 -29.98
N LYS A 121 6.43 9.37 -30.90
CA LYS A 121 7.81 9.54 -31.37
C LYS A 121 8.06 10.92 -32.01
N GLN A 122 7.09 11.46 -32.72
CA GLN A 122 7.19 12.81 -33.31
C GLN A 122 7.17 13.90 -32.24
N THR A 123 6.41 13.72 -31.17
CA THR A 123 6.27 14.72 -30.10
C THR A 123 7.51 14.82 -29.21
N VAL A 124 8.25 13.72 -29.06
CA VAL A 124 9.43 13.64 -28.19
C VAL A 124 10.77 13.91 -28.91
N SER A 125 10.73 14.16 -30.23
CA SER A 125 11.91 14.49 -31.05
C SER A 125 12.09 16.00 -31.18
#